data_AF-A0A392T303-F1
#
_entry.id   AF-A0A392T303-F1
#
_cell.length_a   1.000
_cell.length_b   1.000
_cell.length_c   1.000
_cell.angle_alpha   90.00
_cell.angle_beta   90.00
_cell.angle_gamma   90.00
#
_symmetry.space_group_name_H-M   'P 1'
#
loop_
_entity.id
_entity.type
_entity.pdbx_description
1 polymer ?
#
loop_
_entity_poly.entity_id
_entity_poly.type
_entity_poly.pdbx_seq_one_letter_code
_entity_poly.pdbx_strand_id
1 'polypeptide(L)' 'KCEKCQKHGDVHIATPTELNSLATPWSFYRWGMNILGPFKMAPGQLKYLIVAIDYCTKWIKQKHWPA' A
#
# COMPACT_ATOMS: atom_id res chain seq x y z
N LYS A 1 -20.56 -19.06 27.76
CA LYS A 1 -19.28 -18.31 27.84
C LYS A 1 -18.61 -18.68 29.16
N CYS A 2 -17.56 -19.48 29.15
CA CYS A 2 -16.93 -20.02 30.37
C CYS A 2 -15.60 -19.30 30.62
N GLU A 3 -15.53 -18.49 31.67
CA GLU A 3 -14.31 -17.72 31.99
C GLU A 3 -13.14 -18.63 32.39
N LYS A 4 -13.40 -19.70 33.15
CA LYS A 4 -12.35 -20.67 33.53
C LYS A 4 -11.75 -21.36 32.30
N CYS A 5 -12.59 -21.65 31.31
CA CYS A 5 -12.19 -22.32 30.07
C CYS A 5 -11.40 -21.38 29.15
N GLN A 6 -11.66 -20.06 29.17
CA GLN A 6 -10.85 -19.07 28.44
C GLN A 6 -9.50 -18.81 29.13
N LYS A 7 -9.46 -18.87 30.48
CA LYS A 7 -8.23 -18.64 31.24
C LYS A 7 -7.24 -19.81 31.21
N HIS A 8 -7.75 -21.04 31.05
CA HIS A 8 -6.93 -22.27 31.05
C HIS A 8 -7.02 -23.06 29.74
N GLY A 9 -7.64 -22.48 28.71
CA GLY A 9 -7.64 -23.07 27.38
C GLY A 9 -6.23 -23.06 26.84
N ASP A 10 -5.80 -24.18 26.28
CA ASP A 10 -4.47 -24.30 25.68
C ASP A 10 -4.36 -23.27 24.56
N VAL A 11 -3.49 -22.27 24.75
CA VAL A 11 -3.27 -21.24 23.76
C VAL A 11 -2.43 -21.90 22.68
N HIS A 12 -3.04 -22.20 21.53
CA HIS A 12 -2.27 -22.54 20.34
C HIS A 12 -1.42 -21.33 19.94
N ILE A 13 -0.20 -21.30 20.46
CA ILE A 13 0.84 -20.35 20.03
C ILE A 13 1.39 -20.91 18.72
N ALA A 14 0.71 -20.61 17.61
CA ALA A 14 1.33 -20.74 16.31
C ALA A 14 2.51 -19.76 16.26
N THR A 15 3.67 -20.24 15.83
CA THR A 15 4.80 -19.36 15.53
C THR A 15 4.34 -18.27 14.56
N PRO A 16 4.77 -17.00 14.73
CA PRO A 16 4.48 -15.95 13.76
C PRO A 16 5.14 -16.34 12.43
N THR A 17 4.36 -16.96 11.56
CA THR A 17 4.77 -17.15 10.18
C THR A 17 4.70 -15.79 9.51
N GLU A 18 5.77 -15.37 8.85
CA GLU A 18 5.79 -14.18 7.98
C GLU A 18 4.59 -14.26 7.03
N LEU A 19 3.57 -13.44 7.29
CA LEU A 19 2.46 -13.26 6.37
C LEU A 19 3.04 -12.53 5.16
N ASN A 20 3.41 -13.30 4.13
CA ASN A 20 3.68 -12.75 2.82
C ASN A 20 2.40 -12.02 2.39
N SER A 21 2.38 -10.72 2.62
CA SER A 21 1.29 -9.86 2.19
C SER A 21 1.27 -9.96 0.67
N LEU A 22 0.35 -10.77 0.16
CA LEU A 22 -0.12 -10.69 -1.22
C LEU A 22 -0.93 -9.40 -1.35
N ALA A 23 -0.35 -8.27 -0.94
CA ALA A 23 -0.72 -6.98 -1.46
C ALA A 23 -0.35 -7.07 -2.94
N THR A 24 -1.28 -7.59 -3.73
CA THR A 24 -1.34 -7.37 -5.16
C THR A 24 -0.95 -5.91 -5.34
N PRO A 25 0.06 -5.58 -6.17
CA PRO A 25 0.43 -4.20 -6.41
C PRO A 25 -0.73 -3.58 -7.17
N TRP A 26 -1.80 -3.22 -6.46
CA TRP A 26 -2.81 -2.34 -6.99
C TRP A 26 -2.09 -1.02 -7.08
N SER A 27 -1.68 -0.68 -8.30
CA SER A 27 -1.20 0.66 -8.61
C SER A 27 -2.21 1.63 -8.03
N PHE A 28 -1.77 2.57 -7.20
CA PHE A 28 -2.60 3.49 -6.40
C PHE A 28 -3.29 2.92 -5.15
N TYR A 29 -2.86 1.79 -4.59
CA TYR A 29 -3.34 1.40 -3.25
C TYR A 29 -2.84 2.36 -2.17
N ARG A 30 -1.58 2.83 -2.30
CA ARG A 30 -1.04 3.94 -1.50
C ARG A 30 -0.40 4.97 -2.41
N TRP A 31 -0.91 6.18 -2.36
CA TRP A 31 -0.39 7.33 -3.10
C TRP A 31 -0.45 8.59 -2.24
N GLY A 32 0.38 9.57 -2.60
CA GLY A 32 0.32 10.94 -2.08
C GLY A 32 -0.03 11.91 -3.20
N MET A 33 -0.95 12.85 -2.95
CA MET A 33 -1.19 13.99 -3.85
C MET A 33 -0.71 15.28 -3.20
N ASN A 34 -0.15 16.17 -4.02
CA ASN A 34 0.19 17.51 -3.61
C ASN A 34 -0.26 18.53 -4.68
N ILE A 35 -0.58 19.74 -4.24
CA ILE A 35 -0.90 20.87 -5.10
C ILE A 35 0.25 21.86 -5.01
N LEU A 36 0.87 22.15 -6.15
CA LEU A 36 1.93 23.13 -6.26
C LEU A 36 1.39 24.42 -6.86
N GLY A 37 1.80 25.56 -6.31
CA GLY A 37 1.51 26.88 -6.85
C GLY A 37 1.13 27.91 -5.78
N PRO A 38 0.72 29.13 -6.18
CA PRO A 38 0.32 29.51 -7.54
C PRO A 38 1.49 29.82 -8.49
N PHE A 39 1.38 29.38 -9.73
CA PHE A 39 2.30 29.72 -10.83
C PHE A 39 1.74 30.87 -11.67
N LYS A 40 2.55 31.35 -12.63
CA LYS A 40 2.08 32.31 -13.65
C LYS A 40 0.88 31.72 -14.38
N MET A 41 -0.13 32.57 -14.62
CA MET A 41 -1.39 32.17 -15.23
C MET A 41 -1.15 31.65 -16.65
N ALA A 42 -1.43 30.36 -16.86
CA ALA A 42 -1.39 29.74 -18.17
C ALA A 42 -2.75 29.90 -18.90
N PRO A 43 -2.80 29.70 -20.23
CA PRO A 43 -4.04 29.68 -20.98
C PRO A 43 -5.08 28.73 -20.33
N GLY A 44 -6.33 29.14 -20.28
CA GLY A 44 -7.39 28.39 -19.60
C GLY A 44 -7.43 28.56 -18.08
N GLN A 45 -6.84 29.63 -17.55
CA GLN A 45 -6.86 29.99 -16.11
C GLN A 45 -6.18 28.95 -15.21
N LEU A 46 -5.27 28.15 -15.76
CA LEU A 46 -4.49 27.18 -15.01
C LEU A 46 -3.35 27.88 -14.28
N LYS A 47 -3.31 27.73 -12.95
CA LYS A 47 -2.29 28.33 -12.07
C LYS A 47 -1.73 27.35 -11.03
N TYR A 48 -2.25 26.13 -10.98
CA TYR A 48 -1.84 25.10 -10.03
C TYR A 48 -1.51 23.81 -10.78
N LEU A 49 -0.55 23.05 -10.25
CA LEU A 49 -0.22 21.71 -10.72
C LEU A 49 -0.60 20.70 -9.64
N ILE A 50 -1.30 19.64 -10.05
CA ILE A 50 -1.62 18.50 -9.19
C ILE A 50 -0.61 17.40 -9.50
N VAL A 51 0.10 16.93 -8.48
CA VAL A 51 1.09 15.85 -8.59
C VAL A 51 0.60 14.68 -7.75
N ALA A 52 0.55 13.48 -8.34
CA ALA A 52 0.26 12.23 -7.64
C ALA A 52 1.47 11.30 -7.72
N ILE A 53 1.93 10.79 -6.57
CA ILE A 53 3.03 9.83 -6.45
C ILE A 53 2.46 8.52 -5.97
N ASP A 54 2.61 7.47 -6.76
CA ASP A 54 2.30 6.10 -6.35
C ASP A 54 3.49 5.51 -5.58
N TYR A 55 3.25 5.09 -4.33
CA TYR A 55 4.30 4.47 -3.51
C TYR A 55 4.50 2.98 -3.85
N CYS A 56 3.57 2.38 -4.61
CA CYS A 56 3.57 0.96 -4.97
C CYS A 56 4.45 0.62 -6.17
N THR A 57 5.29 1.56 -6.63
CA THR A 57 6.13 1.37 -7.81
C THR A 57 7.42 0.59 -7.49
N LYS A 58 7.30 -0.68 -7.12
CA LYS A 58 8.41 -1.65 -7.23
C LYS A 58 8.24 -2.46 -8.52
N TRP A 59 8.82 -1.98 -9.61
CA TRP A 59 8.96 -2.77 -10.83
C TRP A 59 10.02 -3.84 -10.60
N ILE A 60 9.63 -4.99 -10.07
CA ILE A 60 10.50 -6.16 -10.17
C ILE A 60 10.42 -6.61 -11.64
N LYS A 61 11.38 -6.20 -12.47
CA LYS A 61 11.65 -6.88 -13.76
C LYS A 61 12.26 -8.26 -13.45
N GLN A 62 11.46 -9.19 -12.94
CA GLN A 62 11.83 -10.60 -12.93
C GLN A 62 11.54 -11.15 -14.32
N LYS A 63 12.54 -11.07 -15.21
CA LYS A 63 12.65 -12.05 -16.29
C LYS A 63 13.18 -13.35 -15.68
N HIS A 64 12.27 -14.23 -15.26
CA HIS A 64 12.45 -15.63 -15.59
C HIS A 64 11.07 -16.25 -15.82
N TRP A 65 10.82 -16.64 -17.06
CA TRP A 65 9.77 -17.57 -17.42
C TRP A 65 10.39 -18.96 -17.29
N PRO A 66 9.87 -19.89 -16.47
CA PRO A 66 10.32 -21.26 -16.57
C PRO A 66 9.69 -21.86 -17.83
N ALA A 67 10.56 -22.43 -18.67
CA ALA A 67 10.19 -23.34 -19.75
C ALA A 67 9.40 -24.53 -19.22
#